data_AF-A0A2R8AYY0-F1
#
_entry.id   AF-A0A2R8AYY0-F1
#
_cell.length_a   1.000
_cell.length_b   1.000
_cell.length_c   1.000
_cell.angle_alpha   90.00
_cell.angle_beta   90.00
_cell.angle_gamma   90.00
#
_symmetry.space_group_name_H-M   'P 1'
#
loop_
_entity.id
_entity.type
_entity.pdbx_description
1 polymer ?
#
loop_
_entity_poly.entity_id
_entity_poly.type
_entity_poly.pdbx_seq_one_letter_code
_entity_poly.pdbx_strand_id
1 'polypeptide(L)'
;MTGADNLIADIEGLEAKLAEAKAAITRRFIGQEQVVNLTLSALLCGGHALLIGLPGLGKTRLVETLSTVMGLDGNRVQFTPDLMPADILGSEVLETGADGTRAFKFIPGPIFCQLLMADEINRASPRTQSALLQAMQERKVTVAGEDRTLGMPFHVLATQNPIEQEGTYPLPEAQLDRFLVQIDVAYPDRETERAILMATTGVAEDDAHQVFTADELLAAQTLLRRMPVGEAVVEMILDLVRSFRPDDPSSPEAVRDLVAWGPGPRAAQALMLTVRARALLEGRLAPTPDDVLAMAKPVLVHRMALTFAARARGESLGALIDQVAADLTRTEAAA
;
A
#
# COMPACT_ATOMS: atom_id res chain seq x y z
N MET A 1 -20.02 28.77 -13.32
CA MET A 1 -19.41 28.81 -11.97
C MET A 1 -19.95 27.66 -11.11
N THR A 2 -19.88 26.39 -11.56
CA THR A 2 -20.74 25.35 -10.95
C THR A 2 -20.13 23.95 -10.81
N GLY A 3 -18.86 23.74 -11.17
CA GLY A 3 -18.21 22.41 -11.06
C GLY A 3 -16.77 22.46 -10.57
N ALA A 4 -15.98 23.42 -11.07
CA ALA A 4 -14.60 23.64 -10.63
C ALA A 4 -14.54 24.28 -9.23
N ASP A 5 -15.40 25.27 -8.96
CA ASP A 5 -15.47 25.94 -7.65
C ASP A 5 -15.86 24.97 -6.52
N ASN A 6 -16.74 24.00 -6.80
CA ASN A 6 -17.09 22.94 -5.85
C ASN A 6 -15.93 21.96 -5.62
N LEU A 7 -15.14 21.64 -6.66
CA LEU A 7 -14.00 20.72 -6.52
C LEU A 7 -12.92 21.32 -5.61
N ILE A 8 -12.66 22.62 -5.71
CA ILE A 8 -11.67 23.30 -4.86
C ILE A 8 -12.11 23.26 -3.40
N ALA A 9 -13.36 23.64 -3.12
CA ALA A 9 -13.91 23.60 -1.76
C ALA A 9 -13.91 22.17 -1.17
N ASP A 10 -14.25 21.16 -1.99
CA ASP A 10 -14.20 19.75 -1.58
C ASP A 10 -12.76 19.32 -1.22
N ILE A 11 -11.76 19.78 -1.99
CA ILE A 11 -10.34 19.46 -1.73
C ILE A 11 -9.84 20.16 -0.46
N GLU A 12 -10.14 21.44 -0.26
CA GLU A 12 -9.75 22.19 0.94
C GLU A 12 -10.35 21.59 2.21
N GLY A 13 -11.63 21.19 2.17
CA GLY A 13 -12.28 20.50 3.29
C GLY A 13 -11.64 19.15 3.61
N LEU A 14 -11.25 18.40 2.57
CA LEU A 14 -10.56 17.12 2.73
C LEU A 14 -9.13 17.29 3.26
N GLU A 15 -8.41 18.33 2.84
CA GLU A 15 -7.05 18.64 3.31
C GLU A 15 -7.01 18.78 4.83
N ALA A 16 -7.88 19.61 5.41
CA ALA A 16 -7.91 19.83 6.86
C ALA A 16 -8.12 18.52 7.63
N LYS A 17 -9.01 17.66 7.12
CA LYS A 17 -9.34 16.37 7.71
C LYS A 17 -8.20 15.35 7.55
N LEU A 18 -7.49 15.38 6.42
CA LEU A 18 -6.28 14.56 6.22
C LEU A 18 -5.13 15.00 7.11
N ALA A 19 -4.96 16.30 7.33
CA ALA A 19 -3.96 16.84 8.25
C ALA A 19 -4.24 16.40 9.69
N GLU A 20 -5.51 16.44 10.11
CA GLU A 20 -5.96 15.93 11.41
C GLU A 20 -5.69 14.42 11.55
N ALA A 21 -6.09 13.62 10.56
CA ALA A 21 -5.85 12.17 10.56
C ALA A 21 -4.36 11.84 10.62
N LYS A 22 -3.53 12.50 9.80
CA LYS A 22 -2.07 12.34 9.82
C LYS A 22 -1.49 12.69 11.18
N ALA A 23 -1.90 13.81 11.78
CA ALA A 23 -1.45 14.20 13.12
C ALA A 23 -1.83 13.16 14.19
N ALA A 24 -3.05 12.62 14.14
CA ALA A 24 -3.49 11.57 15.05
C ALA A 24 -2.65 10.28 14.91
N ILE A 25 -2.30 9.90 13.67
CA ILE A 25 -1.47 8.71 13.39
C ILE A 25 -0.02 8.92 13.85
N THR A 26 0.59 10.05 13.48
CA THR A 26 2.00 10.35 13.78
C THR A 26 2.26 10.53 15.29
N ARG A 27 1.24 10.89 16.08
CA ARG A 27 1.34 10.88 17.55
C ARG A 27 1.61 9.49 18.12
N ARG A 28 1.00 8.44 17.55
CA ARG A 28 1.20 7.05 18.00
C ARG A 28 2.32 6.32 17.25
N PHE A 29 2.63 6.77 16.03
CA PHE A 29 3.66 6.20 15.17
C PHE A 29 4.78 7.22 14.90
N ILE A 30 5.71 7.30 15.84
CA ILE A 30 6.69 8.39 15.98
C ILE A 30 7.84 8.25 14.98
N GLY A 31 8.21 9.37 14.35
CA GLY A 31 9.42 9.52 13.52
C GLY A 31 9.43 8.74 12.21
N GLN A 32 8.27 8.27 11.74
CA GLN A 32 8.14 7.53 10.49
C GLN A 32 7.07 8.14 9.59
N GLU A 33 7.15 9.46 9.38
CA GLU A 33 6.16 10.22 8.63
C GLU A 33 6.01 9.73 7.18
N GLN A 34 7.10 9.33 6.53
CA GLN A 34 7.05 8.78 5.18
C GLN A 34 6.21 7.49 5.09
N VAL A 35 6.33 6.60 6.08
CA VAL A 35 5.53 5.37 6.15
C VAL A 35 4.05 5.71 6.31
N VAL A 36 3.72 6.71 7.14
CA VAL A 36 2.35 7.21 7.31
C VAL A 36 1.82 7.80 5.99
N ASN A 37 2.59 8.68 5.34
CA ASN A 37 2.20 9.31 4.08
C ASN A 37 1.95 8.28 2.97
N LEU A 38 2.82 7.27 2.83
CA LEU A 38 2.65 6.21 1.83
C LEU A 38 1.45 5.31 2.14
N THR A 39 1.21 5.02 3.42
CA THR A 39 0.04 4.20 3.82
C THR A 39 -1.26 4.95 3.59
N LEU A 40 -1.34 6.23 3.97
CA LEU A 40 -2.48 7.10 3.65
C LEU A 40 -2.68 7.22 2.14
N SER A 41 -1.59 7.37 1.37
CA SER A 41 -1.65 7.39 -0.10
C SER A 41 -2.26 6.08 -0.65
N ALA A 42 -1.90 4.92 -0.09
CA ALA A 42 -2.50 3.65 -0.50
C ALA A 42 -4.02 3.60 -0.22
N LEU A 43 -4.46 4.07 0.95
CA LEU A 43 -5.88 4.15 1.29
C LEU A 43 -6.65 5.12 0.39
N LEU A 44 -6.12 6.32 0.16
CA LEU A 44 -6.72 7.33 -0.73
C LEU A 44 -6.80 6.87 -2.19
N CYS A 45 -5.86 6.06 -2.64
CA CYS A 45 -5.90 5.49 -3.99
C CYS A 45 -6.90 4.33 -4.13
N GLY A 46 -7.44 3.79 -3.03
CA GLY A 46 -8.22 2.55 -3.06
C GLY A 46 -7.36 1.30 -3.27
N GLY A 47 -6.08 1.35 -2.90
CA GLY A 47 -5.08 0.31 -3.15
C GLY A 47 -4.63 -0.42 -1.88
N HIS A 48 -3.69 -1.34 -2.06
CA HIS A 48 -3.05 -2.13 -1.00
C HIS A 48 -1.57 -1.75 -0.88
N ALA A 49 -0.97 -1.92 0.30
CA ALA A 49 0.45 -1.63 0.50
C ALA A 49 1.20 -2.84 1.06
N LEU A 50 2.47 -2.94 0.69
CA LEU A 50 3.41 -3.95 1.17
C LEU A 50 4.45 -3.30 2.08
N LEU A 51 4.40 -3.59 3.37
CA LEU A 51 5.31 -3.08 4.40
C LEU A 51 6.50 -4.04 4.57
N ILE A 52 7.68 -3.62 4.11
CA ILE A 52 8.91 -4.38 4.27
C ILE A 52 9.65 -3.84 5.48
N GLY A 53 9.94 -4.69 6.47
CA GLY A 53 10.73 -4.26 7.60
C GLY A 53 10.88 -5.34 8.65
N LEU A 54 11.77 -5.10 9.61
CA LEU A 54 12.05 -6.07 10.67
C LEU A 54 10.89 -6.16 11.68
N PRO A 55 10.84 -7.23 12.48
CA PRO A 55 9.91 -7.34 13.60
C PRO A 55 10.13 -6.18 14.60
N GLY A 56 9.06 -5.77 15.28
CA GLY A 56 9.15 -4.76 16.35
C GLY A 56 9.16 -3.31 15.90
N LEU A 57 9.12 -3.00 14.60
CA LEU A 57 9.10 -1.62 14.08
C LEU A 57 7.72 -0.94 14.12
N GLY A 58 6.82 -1.38 15.01
CA GLY A 58 5.51 -0.75 15.22
C GLY A 58 4.48 -0.93 14.09
N LYS A 59 4.72 -1.82 13.11
CA LYS A 59 3.79 -2.07 11.98
C LYS A 59 2.37 -2.42 12.44
N THR A 60 2.22 -3.26 13.46
CA THR A 60 0.91 -3.60 14.05
C THR A 60 0.22 -2.37 14.62
N ARG A 61 0.95 -1.56 15.40
CA ARG A 61 0.44 -0.32 16.00
C ARG A 61 0.02 0.69 14.93
N LEU A 62 0.74 0.77 13.81
CA LEU A 62 0.37 1.59 12.66
C LEU A 62 -0.99 1.16 12.09
N VAL A 63 -1.21 -0.12 11.83
CA VAL A 63 -2.47 -0.60 11.24
C VAL A 63 -3.65 -0.42 12.19
N GLU A 64 -3.50 -0.75 13.48
CA GLU A 64 -4.54 -0.54 14.50
C GLU A 64 -4.93 0.95 14.63
N THR A 65 -3.93 1.82 14.63
CA THR A 65 -4.14 3.27 14.67
C THR A 65 -4.85 3.76 13.41
N LEU A 66 -4.45 3.26 12.24
CA LEU A 66 -5.11 3.58 10.97
C LEU A 66 -6.57 3.12 10.96
N SER A 67 -6.88 1.89 11.39
CA SER A 67 -8.28 1.42 11.46
C SER A 67 -9.13 2.36 12.30
N THR A 68 -8.61 2.78 13.46
CA THR A 68 -9.33 3.68 14.38
C THR A 68 -9.51 5.08 13.77
N VAL A 69 -8.41 5.72 13.34
CA VAL A 69 -8.43 7.09 12.80
C VAL A 69 -9.25 7.17 11.51
N MET A 70 -9.18 6.14 10.67
CA MET A 70 -9.89 6.11 9.39
C MET A 70 -11.35 5.61 9.52
N GLY A 71 -11.77 5.19 10.72
CA GLY A 71 -13.11 4.66 10.96
C GLY A 71 -13.42 3.40 10.17
N LEU A 72 -12.45 2.49 10.06
CA LEU A 72 -12.53 1.25 9.31
C LEU A 72 -12.60 0.05 10.27
N ASP A 73 -13.47 -0.90 9.95
CA ASP A 73 -13.44 -2.21 10.59
C ASP A 73 -12.12 -2.91 10.25
N GLY A 74 -11.29 -3.11 11.27
CA GLY A 74 -9.93 -3.61 11.15
C GLY A 74 -9.84 -5.06 11.57
N ASN A 75 -9.09 -5.87 10.82
CA ASN A 75 -8.79 -7.23 11.23
C ASN A 75 -7.33 -7.60 10.97
N ARG A 76 -6.82 -8.61 11.67
CA ARG A 76 -5.42 -9.05 11.59
C ARG A 76 -5.35 -10.56 11.37
N VAL A 77 -4.50 -10.95 10.42
CA VAL A 77 -4.17 -12.35 10.14
C VAL A 77 -2.67 -12.51 10.18
N GLN A 78 -2.19 -13.43 11.02
CA GLN A 78 -0.82 -13.89 11.00
C GLN A 78 -0.69 -15.01 9.96
N PHE A 79 0.18 -14.83 8.97
CA PHE A 79 0.46 -15.88 8.00
C PHE A 79 1.47 -16.86 8.60
N THR A 80 1.08 -18.12 8.61
CA THR A 80 1.89 -19.25 9.08
C THR A 80 1.95 -20.33 8.01
N PRO A 81 2.95 -21.23 8.03
CA PRO A 81 3.08 -22.29 7.02
C PRO A 81 1.87 -23.23 6.91
N ASP A 82 1.12 -23.39 7.99
CA ASP A 82 -0.08 -24.23 8.11
C ASP A 82 -1.39 -23.50 7.80
N LEU A 83 -1.37 -22.18 7.62
CA LEU A 83 -2.56 -21.38 7.33
C LEU A 83 -3.19 -21.81 6.00
N MET A 84 -4.45 -22.21 6.03
CA MET A 84 -5.20 -22.64 4.85
C MET A 84 -6.01 -21.48 4.26
N PRO A 85 -6.37 -21.54 2.96
CA PRO A 85 -7.27 -20.56 2.35
C PRO A 85 -8.59 -20.38 3.13
N ALA A 86 -9.16 -21.47 3.66
CA ALA A 86 -10.42 -21.42 4.41
C ALA A 86 -10.31 -20.61 5.71
N ASP A 87 -9.13 -20.54 6.33
CA ASP A 87 -8.89 -19.74 7.55
C ASP A 87 -8.89 -18.24 7.25
N ILE A 88 -8.69 -17.86 5.98
CA ILE A 88 -8.71 -16.47 5.49
C ILE A 88 -10.08 -16.13 4.91
N LEU A 89 -10.58 -16.98 4.01
CA LEU A 89 -11.81 -16.77 3.25
C LEU A 89 -13.07 -17.10 4.05
N GLY A 90 -12.95 -17.86 5.15
CA GLY A 90 -14.08 -18.44 5.86
C GLY A 90 -14.44 -19.84 5.35
N SER A 91 -15.30 -20.51 6.11
CA SER A 91 -15.72 -21.90 5.83
C SER A 91 -17.19 -22.12 6.17
N GLU A 92 -17.77 -23.18 5.61
CA GLU A 92 -19.10 -23.63 5.99
C GLU A 92 -19.01 -24.74 7.03
N VAL A 93 -19.77 -24.58 8.11
CA VAL A 93 -19.91 -25.58 9.15
C VAL A 93 -21.33 -26.11 9.16
N LEU A 94 -21.48 -27.40 9.45
CA LEU A 94 -22.79 -28.01 9.62
C LEU A 94 -23.30 -27.72 11.04
N GLU A 95 -24.25 -26.81 11.16
CA GLU A 95 -24.91 -26.50 12.43
C GLU A 95 -26.13 -27.41 12.60
N THR A 96 -26.30 -27.97 13.80
CA THR A 96 -27.49 -28.76 14.15
C THR A 96 -28.37 -27.92 15.06
N GLY A 97 -29.57 -27.58 14.58
CA GLY A 97 -30.57 -26.84 15.35
C GLY A 97 -31.07 -27.62 16.56
N ALA A 98 -31.70 -26.92 17.52
CA ALA A 98 -32.27 -27.54 18.72
C ALA A 98 -33.40 -28.57 18.40
N ASP A 99 -33.95 -28.50 17.20
CA ASP A 99 -34.96 -29.40 16.63
C ASP A 99 -34.35 -30.59 15.84
N GLY A 100 -33.02 -30.70 15.76
CA GLY A 100 -32.31 -31.75 15.03
C GLY A 100 -32.13 -31.47 13.54
N THR A 101 -32.58 -30.31 13.03
CA THR A 101 -32.33 -29.90 11.64
C THR A 101 -30.85 -29.63 11.41
N ARG A 102 -30.33 -30.00 10.24
CA ARG A 102 -28.92 -29.77 9.86
C ARG A 102 -28.88 -28.75 8.73
N ALA A 103 -28.18 -27.63 8.94
CA ALA A 103 -27.99 -26.59 7.95
C ALA A 103 -26.52 -26.23 7.83
N PHE A 104 -26.05 -25.95 6.61
CA PHE A 104 -24.74 -25.37 6.41
C PHE A 104 -24.81 -23.88 6.74
N LYS A 105 -23.93 -23.42 7.62
CA LYS A 105 -23.77 -22.02 8.00
C LYS A 105 -22.39 -21.55 7.65
N PHE A 106 -22.32 -20.42 6.97
CA PHE A 106 -21.05 -19.77 6.72
C PHE A 106 -20.54 -19.06 7.95
N ILE A 107 -19.26 -19.29 8.24
CA ILE A 107 -18.48 -18.49 9.18
C ILE A 107 -17.53 -17.63 8.35
N PRO A 108 -17.74 -16.29 8.33
CA PRO A 108 -16.87 -15.39 7.59
C PRO A 108 -15.45 -15.44 8.14
N GLY A 109 -14.48 -15.49 7.23
CA GLY A 109 -13.08 -15.38 7.58
C GLY A 109 -12.69 -13.94 7.93
N PRO A 110 -11.44 -13.73 8.35
CA PRO A 110 -10.95 -12.42 8.78
C PRO A 110 -10.90 -11.35 7.68
N ILE A 111 -10.97 -11.74 6.40
CA ILE A 111 -10.99 -10.78 5.28
C ILE A 111 -12.30 -9.99 5.15
N PHE A 112 -13.37 -10.39 5.84
CA PHE A 112 -14.65 -9.66 5.85
C PHE A 112 -14.56 -8.46 6.80
N CYS A 113 -13.65 -7.54 6.49
CA CYS A 113 -13.40 -6.28 7.16
C CYS A 113 -13.12 -5.20 6.11
N GLN A 114 -12.73 -3.99 6.53
CA GLN A 114 -12.37 -2.88 5.64
C GLN A 114 -10.86 -2.62 5.58
N LEU A 115 -10.13 -2.90 6.67
CA LEU A 115 -8.67 -2.83 6.72
C LEU A 115 -8.08 -4.11 7.29
N LEU A 116 -7.45 -4.90 6.43
CA LEU A 116 -6.79 -6.15 6.81
C LEU A 116 -5.28 -5.97 6.97
N MET A 117 -4.76 -6.31 8.15
CA MET A 117 -3.32 -6.56 8.33
C MET A 117 -3.01 -8.02 7.98
N ALA A 118 -2.19 -8.24 6.95
CA ALA A 118 -1.70 -9.57 6.56
C ALA A 118 -0.23 -9.71 6.97
N ASP A 119 0.02 -10.16 8.19
CA ASP A 119 1.36 -10.20 8.78
C ASP A 119 2.16 -11.38 8.23
N GLU A 120 3.38 -11.12 7.76
CA GLU A 120 4.32 -12.11 7.22
C GLU A 120 3.75 -12.94 6.06
N ILE A 121 3.15 -12.25 5.07
CA ILE A 121 2.45 -12.89 3.94
C ILE A 121 3.30 -13.95 3.21
N ASN A 122 4.63 -13.80 3.23
CA ASN A 122 5.58 -14.73 2.65
C ASN A 122 5.71 -16.06 3.42
N ARG A 123 5.13 -16.23 4.61
CA ARG A 123 5.19 -17.50 5.37
C ARG A 123 4.12 -18.52 5.01
N ALA A 124 3.01 -18.09 4.41
CA ALA A 124 1.96 -19.02 4.00
C ALA A 124 2.24 -19.63 2.63
N SER A 125 1.63 -20.78 2.36
CA SER A 125 1.74 -21.46 1.07
C SER A 125 1.30 -20.56 -0.10
N PRO A 126 1.82 -20.79 -1.32
CA PRO A 126 1.39 -20.05 -2.52
C PRO A 126 -0.12 -20.09 -2.78
N ARG A 127 -0.79 -21.18 -2.37
CA ARG A 127 -2.25 -21.32 -2.48
C ARG A 127 -2.98 -20.35 -1.55
N THR A 128 -2.52 -20.22 -0.31
CA THR A 128 -3.07 -19.31 0.70
C THR A 128 -2.82 -17.85 0.32
N GLN A 129 -1.61 -17.53 -0.16
CA GLN A 129 -1.29 -16.21 -0.71
C GLN A 129 -2.22 -15.85 -1.88
N SER A 130 -2.42 -16.78 -2.81
CA SER A 130 -3.29 -16.58 -3.99
C SER A 130 -4.74 -16.29 -3.60
N ALA A 131 -5.26 -16.94 -2.55
CA ALA A 131 -6.60 -16.71 -2.06
C ALA A 131 -6.81 -15.26 -1.57
N LEU A 132 -5.88 -14.72 -0.78
CA LEU A 132 -5.93 -13.32 -0.35
C LEU A 132 -5.81 -12.36 -1.54
N LEU A 133 -4.88 -12.63 -2.46
CA LEU A 133 -4.64 -11.76 -3.63
C LEU A 133 -5.80 -11.75 -4.62
N GLN A 134 -6.54 -12.85 -4.72
CA GLN A 134 -7.79 -12.91 -5.47
C GLN A 134 -8.85 -12.03 -4.80
N ALA A 135 -9.01 -12.15 -3.47
CA ALA A 135 -9.93 -11.33 -2.69
C ALA A 135 -9.63 -9.82 -2.84
N MET A 136 -8.33 -9.44 -2.83
CA MET A 136 -7.88 -8.07 -3.10
C MET A 136 -8.35 -7.55 -4.47
N GLN A 137 -8.22 -8.38 -5.51
CA GLN A 137 -8.53 -7.97 -6.88
C GLN A 137 -10.04 -7.95 -7.18
N GLU A 138 -10.77 -8.95 -6.70
CA GLU A 138 -12.18 -9.14 -7.01
C GLU A 138 -13.12 -8.44 -6.01
N ARG A 139 -12.62 -8.12 -4.80
CA ARG A 139 -13.41 -7.53 -3.69
C ARG A 139 -14.63 -8.37 -3.27
N LYS A 140 -14.61 -9.64 -3.67
CA LYS A 140 -15.56 -10.69 -3.30
C LYS A 140 -14.82 -12.02 -3.30
N VAL A 141 -15.42 -13.02 -2.66
CA VAL A 141 -14.89 -14.38 -2.61
C VAL A 141 -16.02 -15.37 -2.82
N THR A 142 -15.74 -16.48 -3.49
CA THR A 142 -16.70 -17.56 -3.67
C THR A 142 -16.36 -18.69 -2.71
N VAL A 143 -17.27 -19.01 -1.80
CA VAL A 143 -17.12 -20.11 -0.85
C VAL A 143 -18.34 -21.02 -1.00
N ALA A 144 -18.10 -22.32 -1.21
CA ALA A 144 -19.14 -23.33 -1.44
C ALA A 144 -20.12 -23.01 -2.62
N GLY A 145 -19.66 -22.25 -3.61
CA GLY A 145 -20.46 -21.86 -4.78
C GLY A 145 -21.32 -20.60 -4.57
N GLU A 146 -21.24 -19.95 -3.41
CA GLU A 146 -21.89 -18.66 -3.14
C GLU A 146 -20.88 -17.52 -3.15
N ASP A 147 -21.19 -16.46 -3.90
CA ASP A 147 -20.40 -15.24 -3.95
C ASP A 147 -20.69 -14.35 -2.73
N ARG A 148 -19.63 -13.92 -2.04
CA ARG A 148 -19.71 -13.10 -0.83
C ARG A 148 -18.85 -11.86 -0.99
N THR A 149 -19.47 -10.68 -0.86
CA THR A 149 -18.78 -9.38 -1.04
C THR A 149 -18.03 -9.00 0.22
N LEU A 150 -16.85 -8.39 0.07
CA LEU A 150 -16.05 -7.90 1.21
C LEU A 150 -16.55 -6.54 1.71
N GLY A 151 -16.05 -6.10 2.86
CA GLY A 151 -16.33 -4.75 3.37
C GLY A 151 -15.85 -3.68 2.39
N MET A 152 -16.58 -2.57 2.27
CA MET A 152 -16.17 -1.45 1.42
C MET A 152 -15.88 -0.20 2.27
N PRO A 153 -14.73 0.47 2.07
CA PRO A 153 -13.62 0.07 1.20
C PRO A 153 -12.88 -1.17 1.75
N PHE A 154 -12.18 -1.92 0.89
CA PHE A 154 -11.35 -3.05 1.30
C PHE A 154 -9.87 -2.77 1.01
N HIS A 155 -9.06 -2.73 2.06
CA HIS A 155 -7.63 -2.48 2.00
C HIS A 155 -6.85 -3.59 2.69
N VAL A 156 -5.63 -3.81 2.20
CA VAL A 156 -4.71 -4.82 2.76
C VAL A 156 -3.37 -4.14 2.97
N LEU A 157 -2.88 -4.20 4.20
CA LEU A 157 -1.53 -3.84 4.58
C LEU A 157 -0.79 -5.14 4.89
N ALA A 158 -0.08 -5.66 3.89
CA ALA A 158 0.68 -6.89 4.03
C ALA A 158 2.07 -6.57 4.56
N THR A 159 2.62 -7.40 5.44
CA THR A 159 4.00 -7.23 5.92
C THR A 159 4.89 -8.35 5.41
N GLN A 160 6.17 -8.06 5.22
CA GLN A 160 7.21 -9.07 5.02
C GLN A 160 8.45 -8.74 5.84
N ASN A 161 9.05 -9.78 6.40
CA ASN A 161 10.33 -9.71 7.08
C ASN A 161 11.45 -10.12 6.10
N PRO A 162 12.39 -9.21 5.75
CA PRO A 162 13.41 -9.49 4.74
C PRO A 162 14.50 -10.48 5.19
N ILE A 163 14.65 -10.72 6.50
CA ILE A 163 15.72 -11.60 7.05
C ILE A 163 15.27 -13.06 7.11
N GLU A 164 13.96 -13.32 7.12
CA GLU A 164 13.45 -14.66 7.36
C GLU A 164 13.49 -15.51 6.08
N GLN A 165 14.50 -16.38 5.99
CA GLN A 165 14.76 -17.22 4.82
C GLN A 165 14.22 -18.66 4.97
N GLU A 166 13.96 -19.12 6.19
CA GLU A 166 13.43 -20.46 6.43
C GLU A 166 11.91 -20.49 6.39
N GLY A 167 11.35 -21.42 5.62
CA GLY A 167 9.90 -21.62 5.54
C GLY A 167 9.15 -20.46 4.89
N THR A 168 9.82 -19.66 4.05
CA THR A 168 9.20 -18.57 3.30
C THR A 168 9.02 -18.90 1.82
N TYR A 169 7.91 -18.42 1.27
CA TYR A 169 7.50 -18.51 -0.12
C TYR A 169 7.45 -17.08 -0.68
N PRO A 170 8.40 -16.68 -1.53
CA PRO A 170 8.39 -15.34 -2.11
C PRO A 170 7.14 -15.15 -2.96
N LEU A 171 6.55 -13.97 -2.89
CA LEU A 171 5.43 -13.61 -3.78
C LEU A 171 5.96 -13.52 -5.21
N PRO A 172 5.37 -14.26 -6.17
CA PRO A 172 5.63 -14.06 -7.59
C PRO A 172 5.43 -12.62 -8.03
N GLU A 173 6.12 -12.21 -9.09
CA GLU A 173 6.11 -10.84 -9.61
C GLU A 173 4.70 -10.37 -9.97
N ALA A 174 3.91 -11.25 -10.58
CA ALA A 174 2.51 -10.98 -10.91
C ALA A 174 1.62 -10.76 -9.68
N GLN A 175 2.04 -11.25 -8.51
CA GLN A 175 1.36 -11.04 -7.23
C GLN A 175 1.77 -9.71 -6.59
N LEU A 176 3.07 -9.40 -6.60
CA LEU A 176 3.58 -8.12 -6.12
C LEU A 176 2.95 -6.93 -6.86
N ASP A 177 2.74 -7.03 -8.16
CA ASP A 177 2.14 -5.94 -8.96
C ASP A 177 0.72 -5.52 -8.51
N ARG A 178 0.03 -6.36 -7.71
CA ARG A 178 -1.28 -6.03 -7.11
C ARG A 178 -1.18 -5.03 -5.95
N PHE A 179 0.00 -4.86 -5.35
CA PHE A 179 0.23 -3.84 -4.32
C PHE A 179 0.50 -2.49 -4.99
N LEU A 180 -0.16 -1.43 -4.53
CA LEU A 180 0.03 -0.09 -5.07
C LEU A 180 1.46 0.41 -4.81
N VAL A 181 1.91 0.28 -3.57
CA VAL A 181 3.23 0.71 -3.10
C VAL A 181 3.89 -0.34 -2.22
N GLN A 182 5.22 -0.43 -2.32
CA GLN A 182 6.08 -1.03 -1.32
C GLN A 182 6.60 0.08 -0.41
N ILE A 183 6.56 -0.16 0.91
CA ILE A 183 6.94 0.78 1.94
C ILE A 183 8.03 0.12 2.80
N ASP A 184 9.25 0.61 2.69
CA ASP A 184 10.36 0.14 3.52
C ASP A 184 10.31 0.85 4.88
N VAL A 185 10.30 0.05 5.95
CA VAL A 185 10.26 0.48 7.34
C VAL A 185 11.64 0.26 7.93
N ALA A 186 12.42 1.33 8.04
CA ALA A 186 13.77 1.31 8.59
C ALA A 186 13.76 1.38 10.12
N TYR A 187 14.91 1.09 10.74
CA TYR A 187 15.12 1.40 12.15
C TYR A 187 15.01 2.91 12.37
N PRO A 188 14.38 3.35 13.48
CA PRO A 188 14.35 4.76 13.84
C PRO A 188 15.77 5.26 14.13
N ASP A 189 15.98 6.56 13.93
CA ASP A 189 17.17 7.22 14.49
C ASP A 189 17.11 7.26 16.02
N ARG A 190 18.23 7.62 16.65
CA ARG A 190 18.36 7.63 18.11
C ARG A 190 17.35 8.55 18.80
N GLU A 191 17.02 9.69 18.19
CA GLU A 191 16.10 10.67 18.79
C GLU A 191 14.66 10.15 18.75
N THR A 192 14.27 9.60 17.61
CA THR A 192 13.00 8.92 17.38
C THR A 192 12.88 7.71 18.31
N GLU A 193 13.91 6.88 18.41
CA GLU A 193 13.92 5.72 19.31
C GLU A 193 13.78 6.14 20.78
N ARG A 194 14.45 7.22 21.19
CA ARG A 194 14.26 7.81 22.52
C ARG A 194 12.82 8.26 22.73
N ALA A 195 12.21 8.93 21.75
CA ALA A 195 10.82 9.37 21.84
C ALA A 195 9.85 8.17 21.94
N ILE A 196 10.08 7.12 21.14
CA ILE A 196 9.32 5.86 21.22
C ILE A 196 9.45 5.25 22.62
N LEU A 197 10.67 5.12 23.16
CA LEU A 197 10.89 4.61 24.52
C LEU A 197 10.10 5.41 25.55
N MET A 198 10.16 6.74 25.51
CA MET A 198 9.42 7.59 26.45
C MET A 198 7.89 7.45 26.30
N ALA A 199 7.39 7.34 25.07
CA ALA A 199 5.94 7.25 24.78
C ALA A 199 5.35 5.86 25.07
N THR A 200 6.14 4.79 24.98
CA THR A 200 5.66 3.40 25.12
C THR A 200 5.92 2.78 26.49
N THR A 201 6.78 3.37 27.31
CA THR A 201 7.09 2.89 28.66
C THR A 201 6.44 3.73 29.77
N GLY A 202 5.67 4.75 29.40
CA GLY A 202 4.88 5.56 30.31
C GLY A 202 3.57 4.89 30.75
N VAL A 203 2.88 5.50 31.71
CA VAL A 203 1.59 5.01 32.24
C VAL A 203 0.40 5.43 31.36
N ALA A 204 0.55 6.51 30.58
CA ALA A 204 -0.48 7.02 29.69
C ALA A 204 -0.21 6.56 28.25
N GLU A 205 -1.18 5.88 27.64
CA GLU A 205 -1.24 5.77 26.18
C GLU A 205 -2.21 6.84 25.67
N ASP A 206 -1.77 7.62 24.68
CA ASP A 206 -2.69 8.48 23.94
C ASP A 206 -3.59 7.58 23.07
N ASP A 207 -4.90 7.66 23.30
CA ASP A 207 -5.89 6.94 22.52
C ASP A 207 -6.04 7.58 21.13
N ALA A 208 -6.04 6.73 20.10
CA ALA A 208 -6.46 7.14 18.77
C ALA A 208 -7.96 7.45 18.80
N HIS A 209 -8.37 8.54 18.15
CA HIS A 209 -9.78 8.85 17.94
C HIS A 209 -10.10 8.78 16.45
N GLN A 210 -11.36 8.50 16.15
CA GLN A 210 -11.85 8.44 14.79
C GLN A 210 -11.94 9.84 14.19
N VAL A 211 -11.33 10.02 13.01
CA VAL A 211 -11.37 11.27 12.24
C VAL A 211 -12.23 11.09 10.99
N PHE A 212 -12.07 9.97 10.27
CA PHE A 212 -12.90 9.61 9.11
C PHE A 212 -13.96 8.58 9.45
N THR A 213 -15.00 8.55 8.62
CA THR A 213 -15.83 7.37 8.42
C THR A 213 -15.44 6.67 7.11
N ALA A 214 -15.85 5.40 6.96
CA ALA A 214 -15.64 4.64 5.72
C ALA A 214 -16.23 5.35 4.48
N ASP A 215 -17.42 5.95 4.60
CA ASP A 215 -18.07 6.67 3.50
C ASP A 215 -17.30 7.94 3.10
N GLU A 216 -16.72 8.65 4.06
CA GLU A 216 -15.87 9.81 3.79
C GLU A 216 -14.57 9.40 3.10
N LEU A 217 -13.99 8.24 3.46
CA LEU A 217 -12.84 7.70 2.74
C LEU A 217 -13.21 7.33 1.29
N LEU A 218 -14.38 6.73 1.05
CA LEU A 218 -14.86 6.45 -0.31
C LEU A 218 -15.11 7.74 -1.12
N ALA A 219 -15.64 8.77 -0.48
CA ALA A 219 -15.79 10.09 -1.09
C ALA A 219 -14.42 10.71 -1.43
N ALA A 220 -13.44 10.64 -0.52
CA ALA A 220 -12.06 11.08 -0.75
C ALA A 220 -11.40 10.33 -1.91
N GLN A 221 -11.57 9.01 -1.99
CA GLN A 221 -11.09 8.18 -3.11
C GLN A 221 -11.72 8.61 -4.45
N THR A 222 -12.98 9.04 -4.43
CA THR A 222 -13.68 9.54 -5.63
C THR A 222 -13.16 10.92 -6.03
N LEU A 223 -12.97 11.81 -5.05
CA LEU A 223 -12.43 13.14 -5.25
C LEU A 223 -11.00 13.09 -5.83
N LEU A 224 -10.15 12.21 -5.30
CA LEU A 224 -8.80 11.98 -5.80
C LEU A 224 -8.77 11.68 -7.30
N ARG A 225 -9.71 10.86 -7.79
CA ARG A 225 -9.80 10.51 -9.23
C ARG A 225 -10.23 11.69 -10.10
N ARG A 226 -10.81 12.74 -9.52
CA ARG A 226 -11.23 13.97 -10.20
C ARG A 226 -10.16 15.07 -10.15
N MET A 227 -9.13 14.93 -9.31
CA MET A 227 -8.02 15.89 -9.25
C MET A 227 -7.36 16.03 -10.64
N PRO A 228 -7.22 17.26 -11.17
CA PRO A 228 -6.57 17.50 -12.45
C PRO A 228 -5.07 17.18 -12.37
N VAL A 229 -4.50 16.76 -13.49
CA VAL A 229 -3.06 16.48 -13.62
C VAL A 229 -2.57 17.20 -14.87
N GLY A 230 -1.51 18.00 -14.72
CA GLY A 230 -0.91 18.71 -15.84
C GLY A 230 -0.22 17.77 -16.82
N GLU A 231 -0.19 18.14 -18.10
CA GLU A 231 0.42 17.34 -19.18
C GLU A 231 1.87 16.97 -18.89
N ALA A 232 2.68 17.90 -18.36
CA ALA A 232 4.06 17.63 -17.96
C ALA A 232 4.19 16.47 -16.96
N VAL A 233 3.27 16.34 -16.00
CA VAL A 233 3.27 15.22 -15.05
C VAL A 233 2.89 13.91 -15.73
N VAL A 234 1.97 13.95 -16.70
CA VAL A 234 1.60 12.77 -17.49
C VAL A 234 2.79 12.27 -18.30
N GLU A 235 3.44 13.16 -19.05
CA GLU A 235 4.61 12.83 -19.86
C GLU A 235 5.77 12.33 -19.00
N MET A 236 6.06 12.99 -17.88
CA MET A 236 7.10 12.53 -16.95
C MET A 236 6.83 11.13 -16.39
N ILE A 237 5.57 10.78 -16.08
CA ILE A 237 5.20 9.42 -15.67
C ILE A 237 5.47 8.42 -16.81
N LEU A 238 5.14 8.78 -18.04
CA LEU A 238 5.36 7.92 -19.21
C LEU A 238 6.85 7.71 -19.45
N ASP A 239 7.64 8.78 -19.46
CA ASP A 239 9.08 8.74 -19.67
C ASP A 239 9.78 7.94 -18.57
N LEU A 240 9.42 8.18 -17.31
CA LEU A 240 9.95 7.41 -16.17
C LEU A 240 9.66 5.91 -16.34
N VAL A 241 8.41 5.51 -16.56
CA VAL A 241 8.05 4.09 -16.69
C VAL A 241 8.72 3.44 -17.90
N ARG A 242 8.83 4.16 -19.02
CA ARG A 242 9.47 3.63 -20.24
C ARG A 242 10.98 3.49 -20.07
N SER A 243 11.62 4.42 -19.35
CA SER A 243 13.07 4.41 -19.09
C SER A 243 13.55 3.16 -18.32
N PHE A 244 12.65 2.46 -17.63
CA PHE A 244 12.96 1.22 -16.89
C PHE A 244 12.66 -0.07 -17.67
N ARG A 245 12.28 0.02 -18.95
CA ARG A 245 12.03 -1.15 -19.80
C ARG A 245 13.29 -1.53 -20.56
N PRO A 246 13.95 -2.66 -20.28
CA PRO A 246 15.26 -2.96 -20.85
C PRO A 246 15.26 -3.05 -22.39
N ASP A 247 14.13 -3.39 -23.01
CA ASP A 247 13.99 -3.46 -24.47
C ASP A 247 13.61 -2.11 -25.14
N ASP A 248 13.39 -1.05 -24.35
CA ASP A 248 13.00 0.26 -24.88
C ASP A 248 14.24 1.07 -25.30
N PRO A 249 14.26 1.67 -26.50
CA PRO A 249 15.39 2.49 -26.96
C PRO A 249 15.67 3.70 -26.07
N SER A 250 14.67 4.21 -25.36
CA SER A 250 14.79 5.36 -24.44
C SER A 250 15.46 5.02 -23.11
N SER A 251 15.63 3.73 -22.80
CA SER A 251 16.18 3.31 -21.51
C SER A 251 17.66 3.64 -21.37
N PRO A 252 18.13 4.10 -20.19
CA PRO A 252 19.56 4.27 -19.93
C PRO A 252 20.33 2.96 -20.06
N GLU A 253 21.62 3.04 -20.39
CA GLU A 253 22.50 1.87 -20.51
C GLU A 253 22.51 1.02 -19.23
N ALA A 254 22.59 1.69 -18.07
CA ALA A 254 22.50 1.03 -16.77
C ALA A 254 21.22 0.19 -16.60
N VAL A 255 20.06 0.65 -17.12
CA VAL A 255 18.83 -0.12 -17.06
C VAL A 255 18.91 -1.35 -17.96
N ARG A 256 19.38 -1.20 -19.19
CA ARG A 256 19.48 -2.33 -20.14
C ARG A 256 20.40 -3.45 -19.63
N ASP A 257 21.46 -3.09 -18.92
CA ASP A 257 22.43 -4.05 -18.38
C ASP A 257 21.98 -4.70 -17.07
N LEU A 258 21.30 -3.93 -16.21
CA LEU A 258 21.00 -4.34 -14.83
C LEU A 258 19.60 -4.91 -14.66
N VAL A 259 18.63 -4.53 -15.49
CA VAL A 259 17.20 -4.87 -15.31
C VAL A 259 16.81 -6.07 -16.17
N ALA A 260 16.26 -7.11 -15.53
CA ALA A 260 15.77 -8.31 -16.20
C ALA A 260 14.40 -8.09 -16.86
N TRP A 261 13.52 -7.34 -16.19
CA TRP A 261 12.21 -6.96 -16.70
C TRP A 261 11.75 -5.66 -16.03
N GLY A 262 11.04 -4.83 -16.79
CA GLY A 262 10.65 -3.49 -16.40
C GLY A 262 9.15 -3.33 -16.11
N PRO A 263 8.75 -2.14 -15.62
CA PRO A 263 7.37 -1.86 -15.22
C PRO A 263 6.39 -1.80 -16.41
N GLY A 264 5.22 -2.41 -16.21
CA GLY A 264 4.09 -2.38 -17.15
C GLY A 264 3.15 -1.18 -16.97
N PRO A 265 2.02 -1.13 -17.70
CA PRO A 265 1.04 -0.03 -17.62
C PRO A 265 0.45 0.21 -16.22
N ARG A 266 0.38 -0.83 -15.37
CA ARG A 266 -0.09 -0.67 -13.99
C ARG A 266 0.80 0.24 -13.15
N ALA A 267 2.11 0.28 -13.44
CA ALA A 267 3.02 1.20 -12.77
C ALA A 267 2.67 2.66 -13.09
N ALA A 268 2.37 2.98 -14.35
CA ALA A 268 1.95 4.32 -14.76
C ALA A 268 0.61 4.72 -14.11
N GLN A 269 -0.34 3.79 -14.01
CA GLN A 269 -1.61 4.02 -13.30
C GLN A 269 -1.40 4.23 -11.80
N ALA A 270 -0.51 3.45 -11.17
CA ALA A 270 -0.16 3.61 -9.77
C ALA A 270 0.54 4.94 -9.50
N LEU A 271 1.48 5.37 -10.36
CA LEU A 271 2.08 6.70 -10.30
C LEU A 271 1.02 7.79 -10.41
N MET A 272 0.15 7.73 -11.43
CA MET A 272 -0.92 8.71 -11.63
C MET A 272 -1.80 8.89 -10.39
N LEU A 273 -2.19 7.81 -9.72
CA LEU A 273 -3.00 7.89 -8.49
C LEU A 273 -2.18 8.38 -7.30
N THR A 274 -0.97 7.89 -7.13
CA THR A 274 -0.13 8.22 -5.97
C THR A 274 0.40 9.65 -6.00
N VAL A 275 0.71 10.22 -7.17
CA VAL A 275 1.11 11.64 -7.27
C VAL A 275 -0.04 12.57 -6.87
N ARG A 276 -1.27 12.23 -7.24
CA ARG A 276 -2.47 12.95 -6.77
C ARG A 276 -2.65 12.81 -5.27
N ALA A 277 -2.42 11.62 -4.73
CA ALA A 277 -2.61 11.36 -3.31
C ALA A 277 -1.57 12.14 -2.49
N ARG A 278 -0.33 12.18 -2.97
CA ARG A 278 0.73 12.99 -2.38
C ARG A 278 0.41 14.48 -2.43
N ALA A 279 0.00 15.00 -3.58
CA ALA A 279 -0.40 16.40 -3.73
C ALA A 279 -1.53 16.76 -2.75
N LEU A 280 -2.54 15.90 -2.65
CA LEU A 280 -3.69 16.08 -1.74
C LEU A 280 -3.27 16.07 -0.27
N LEU A 281 -2.38 15.15 0.14
CA LEU A 281 -1.85 15.08 1.52
C LEU A 281 -0.99 16.31 1.89
N GLU A 282 -0.48 17.02 0.88
CA GLU A 282 0.28 18.27 1.04
C GLU A 282 -0.58 19.53 0.82
N GLY A 283 -1.90 19.39 0.67
CA GLY A 283 -2.81 20.53 0.48
C GLY A 283 -2.75 21.18 -0.90
N ARG A 284 -2.20 20.48 -1.90
CA ARG A 284 -2.09 20.97 -3.28
C ARG A 284 -3.26 20.49 -4.13
N LEU A 285 -3.77 21.40 -4.98
CA LEU A 285 -4.89 21.12 -5.90
C LEU A 285 -4.49 20.32 -7.14
N ALA A 286 -3.19 20.19 -7.42
CA ALA A 286 -2.65 19.45 -8.54
C ALA A 286 -1.24 18.91 -8.22
N PRO A 287 -0.86 17.75 -8.77
CA PRO A 287 0.48 17.21 -8.65
C PRO A 287 1.49 17.97 -9.51
N THR A 288 2.75 17.78 -9.16
CA THR A 288 3.94 18.37 -9.78
C THR A 288 4.93 17.28 -10.19
N PRO A 289 5.93 17.57 -11.03
CA PRO A 289 7.03 16.65 -11.33
C PRO A 289 7.71 16.05 -10.09
N ASP A 290 7.87 16.84 -9.02
CA ASP A 290 8.47 16.38 -7.76
C ASP A 290 7.67 15.22 -7.11
N ASP A 291 6.35 15.17 -7.34
CA ASP A 291 5.52 14.06 -6.87
C ASP A 291 5.86 12.76 -7.59
N VAL A 292 6.16 12.84 -8.89
CA VAL A 292 6.54 11.68 -9.71
C VAL A 292 7.84 11.10 -9.17
N LEU A 293 8.83 11.95 -8.87
CA LEU A 293 10.11 11.56 -8.29
C LEU A 293 9.93 10.90 -6.92
N ALA A 294 9.16 11.55 -6.03
CA ALA A 294 8.92 11.04 -4.69
C ALA A 294 8.18 9.70 -4.67
N MET A 295 7.33 9.44 -5.67
CA MET A 295 6.57 8.20 -5.81
C MET A 295 7.26 7.14 -6.67
N ALA A 296 8.35 7.47 -7.37
CA ALA A 296 9.06 6.56 -8.28
C ALA A 296 9.47 5.26 -7.56
N LYS A 297 10.26 5.36 -6.51
CA LYS A 297 10.76 4.18 -5.79
C LYS A 297 9.66 3.36 -5.11
N PRO A 298 8.75 3.93 -4.29
CA PRO A 298 7.68 3.15 -3.65
C PRO A 298 6.76 2.43 -4.64
N VAL A 299 6.57 2.97 -5.84
CA VAL A 299 5.71 2.38 -6.88
C VAL A 299 6.47 1.38 -7.75
N LEU A 300 7.76 1.60 -8.04
CA LEU A 300 8.48 0.82 -9.04
C LEU A 300 9.29 -0.35 -8.44
N VAL A 301 9.75 -0.27 -7.20
CA VAL A 301 10.73 -1.23 -6.64
C VAL A 301 10.23 -2.69 -6.66
N HIS A 302 8.93 -2.92 -6.50
CA HIS A 302 8.30 -4.25 -6.54
C HIS A 302 7.70 -4.60 -7.91
N ARG A 303 7.88 -3.73 -8.91
CA ARG A 303 7.36 -3.86 -10.29
C ARG A 303 8.46 -4.01 -11.34
N MET A 304 9.66 -4.36 -10.92
CA MET A 304 10.76 -4.68 -11.80
C MET A 304 11.79 -5.52 -11.04
N ALA A 305 12.70 -6.17 -11.75
CA ALA A 305 13.74 -6.97 -11.15
C ALA A 305 15.08 -6.77 -11.82
N LEU A 306 16.13 -6.83 -11.01
CA LEU A 306 17.49 -6.94 -11.50
C LEU A 306 17.78 -8.32 -12.11
N THR A 307 18.70 -8.37 -13.07
CA THR A 307 19.27 -9.62 -13.58
C THR A 307 19.98 -10.38 -12.48
N PHE A 308 20.09 -11.71 -12.64
CA PHE A 308 20.81 -12.54 -11.67
C PHE A 308 22.27 -12.06 -11.48
N ALA A 309 22.93 -11.65 -12.57
CA ALA A 309 24.28 -11.11 -12.54
C ALA A 309 24.37 -9.80 -11.75
N ALA A 310 23.42 -8.88 -11.94
CA ALA A 310 23.36 -7.63 -11.17
C ALA A 310 23.12 -7.90 -9.67
N ARG A 311 22.18 -8.79 -9.34
CA ARG A 311 21.94 -9.20 -7.94
C ARG A 311 23.19 -9.82 -7.30
N ALA A 312 23.91 -10.67 -8.02
CA ALA A 312 25.14 -11.30 -7.54
C ALA A 312 26.28 -10.29 -7.27
N ARG A 313 26.28 -9.14 -7.96
CA ARG A 313 27.21 -8.04 -7.71
C ARG A 313 26.79 -7.12 -6.55
N GLY A 314 25.62 -7.34 -5.96
CA GLY A 314 25.09 -6.49 -4.89
C GLY A 314 24.49 -5.18 -5.39
N GLU A 315 24.09 -5.10 -6.66
CA GLU A 315 23.43 -3.92 -7.22
C GLU A 315 22.10 -3.66 -6.51
N SER A 316 21.80 -2.40 -6.25
CA SER A 316 20.57 -1.99 -5.57
C SER A 316 19.55 -1.45 -6.57
N LEU A 317 18.41 -2.15 -6.68
CA LEU A 317 17.31 -1.71 -7.52
C LEU A 317 16.77 -0.34 -7.07
N GLY A 318 16.65 -0.14 -5.77
CA GLY A 318 16.21 1.14 -5.21
C GLY A 318 17.14 2.29 -5.61
N ALA A 319 18.47 2.06 -5.55
CA ALA A 319 19.45 3.07 -5.94
C ALA A 319 19.40 3.38 -7.44
N LEU A 320 19.20 2.36 -8.28
CA LEU A 320 18.99 2.56 -9.73
C LEU A 320 17.74 3.40 -10.01
N ILE A 321 16.65 3.15 -9.29
CA ILE A 321 15.42 3.94 -9.44
C ILE A 321 15.66 5.39 -9.04
N ASP A 322 16.28 5.62 -7.88
CA ASP A 322 16.59 6.95 -7.36
C ASP A 322 17.49 7.73 -8.35
N GLN A 323 18.48 7.07 -8.95
CA GLN A 323 19.38 7.67 -9.94
C GLN A 323 18.65 8.07 -11.22
N VAL A 324 17.93 7.13 -11.86
CA VAL A 324 17.25 7.38 -13.14
C VAL A 324 16.16 8.43 -12.99
N ALA A 325 15.42 8.41 -11.88
CA ALA A 325 14.42 9.44 -11.58
C ALA A 325 15.06 10.83 -11.49
N ALA A 326 16.20 10.96 -10.80
CA ALA A 326 16.89 12.25 -10.68
C ALA A 326 17.43 12.78 -12.03
N ASP A 327 17.91 11.90 -12.90
CA ASP A 327 18.48 12.29 -14.21
C ASP A 327 17.42 12.77 -15.22
N LEU A 328 16.19 12.26 -15.14
CA LEU A 328 15.05 12.73 -15.95
C LEU A 328 14.78 14.23 -15.72
N THR A 329 14.76 14.68 -14.45
CA THR A 329 14.57 16.09 -14.10
C THR A 329 15.66 17.02 -14.65
N ARG A 330 16.91 16.56 -14.72
CA ARG A 330 18.01 17.38 -15.26
C ARG A 330 17.90 17.59 -16.76
N THR A 331 17.33 16.61 -17.46
CA THR A 331 17.15 16.66 -18.91
C THR A 331 16.00 17.60 -19.26
N GLU A 332 14.90 17.58 -18.51
CA GLU A 332 13.81 18.55 -18.66
C GLU A 332 14.22 19.98 -18.32
N ALA A 333 15.03 20.19 -17.27
CA ALA A 333 15.51 21.53 -16.91
C ALA A 333 16.50 22.14 -17.92
N ALA A 334 17.08 21.32 -18.80
CA ALA A 334 18.03 21.74 -19.83
C ALA A 334 17.42 21.88 -21.24
N ALA A 335 16.17 21.43 -21.43
CA ALA A 335 15.42 21.48 -22.69
C ALA A 335 14.52 22.74 -22.75
#